data_AF-A0A956U9V8-F1
#
_entry.id   AF-A0A956U9V8-F1
#
_cell.length_a   1.000
_cell.length_b   1.000
_cell.length_c   1.000
_cell.angle_alpha   90.00
_cell.angle_beta   90.00
_cell.angle_gamma   90.00
#
_symmetry.space_group_name_H-M   'P 1'
#
loop_
_entity.id
_entity.type
_entity.pdbx_description
1 polymer ?
#
loop_
_entity_poly.entity_id
_entity_poly.type
_entity_poly.pdbx_seq_one_letter_code
_entity_poly.pdbx_strand_id
1 'polypeptide(L)'
;MQPFNQLEFTDFLMSRKLWLRIRKPVILFFVFFHFYLILLIFMRPSLLAEKLMEPFYRYTFFIGIEQGFNVFAPSPRQNNNHVLATITYENGATEVTTLPRMERYPQVQKLFHERYRKFLSDNVTSGFYPFLYKDIAFWVARKHNTMKNNPPKVVTLFSYTSQIPPMENGVDPKLMKSQLANLEDINEDKAKKDKSKPHKSAYNEFNNPVNPPRWKMKVLTVQQIDRKDLE
;
A
#
# COMPACT_ATOMS: atom_id res chain seq x y z
N MET A 1 -5.32 -10.89 -57.94
CA MET A 1 -5.08 -10.66 -56.50
C MET A 1 -3.58 -10.68 -56.27
N GLN A 2 -2.94 -9.52 -56.02
CA GLN A 2 -1.54 -9.51 -55.60
C GLN A 2 -1.47 -9.86 -54.11
N PRO A 3 -0.51 -10.68 -53.67
CA PRO A 3 -0.34 -10.97 -52.25
C PRO A 3 -0.07 -9.66 -51.52
N PHE A 4 -0.80 -9.42 -50.46
CA PHE A 4 -0.53 -8.34 -49.53
C PHE A 4 0.87 -8.59 -48.98
N ASN A 5 1.88 -7.93 -49.56
CA ASN A 5 3.23 -7.91 -49.00
C ASN A 5 3.07 -7.32 -47.61
N GLN A 6 3.15 -8.19 -46.60
CA GLN A 6 3.15 -7.79 -45.21
C GLN A 6 4.41 -6.96 -45.02
N LEU A 7 4.26 -5.63 -45.14
CA LEU A 7 5.21 -4.68 -44.58
C LEU A 7 5.25 -5.00 -43.09
N GLU A 8 6.24 -5.80 -42.69
CA GLU A 8 6.49 -6.01 -41.28
C GLU A 8 6.90 -4.66 -40.69
N PHE A 9 6.40 -4.36 -39.49
CA PHE A 9 6.68 -3.11 -38.76
C PHE A 9 8.17 -2.74 -38.74
N THR A 10 9.05 -3.74 -38.82
CA THR A 10 10.50 -3.55 -38.90
C THR A 10 10.93 -2.72 -40.11
N ASP A 11 10.30 -2.89 -41.27
CA ASP A 11 10.71 -2.24 -42.52
C ASP A 11 10.43 -0.73 -42.52
N PHE A 12 9.51 -0.26 -41.67
CA PHE A 12 9.25 1.16 -41.48
C PHE A 12 10.39 1.88 -40.73
N LEU A 13 10.99 1.23 -39.73
CA LEU A 13 12.06 1.84 -38.92
C LEU A 13 13.45 1.56 -39.47
N MET A 14 13.71 0.36 -39.98
CA MET A 14 15.02 -0.01 -40.53
C MET A 14 14.95 -1.23 -41.47
N SER A 15 15.83 -1.27 -42.45
CA SER A 15 15.95 -2.45 -43.33
C SER A 15 16.23 -3.73 -42.54
N ARG A 16 15.54 -4.83 -42.88
CA ARG A 16 15.77 -6.17 -42.32
C ARG A 16 17.25 -6.58 -42.31
N LYS A 17 18.02 -6.23 -43.35
CA LYS A 17 19.47 -6.51 -43.40
C LYS A 17 20.24 -5.78 -42.29
N LEU A 18 19.89 -4.52 -42.03
CA LEU A 18 20.48 -3.73 -40.95
C LEU A 18 20.09 -4.31 -39.59
N TRP A 19 18.80 -4.62 -39.38
CA TRP A 19 18.32 -5.25 -38.15
C TRP A 19 19.06 -6.55 -37.83
N LEU A 20 19.22 -7.45 -38.81
CA LEU A 20 19.95 -8.70 -38.60
C LEU A 20 21.40 -8.51 -38.16
N ARG A 21 22.04 -7.41 -38.62
CA ARG A 21 23.41 -7.04 -38.23
C ARG A 21 23.46 -6.47 -36.80
N ILE A 22 22.53 -5.60 -36.42
CA ILE A 22 22.58 -4.88 -35.14
C ILE A 22 21.78 -5.53 -34.01
N ARG A 23 20.88 -6.49 -34.28
CA ARG A 23 19.99 -7.06 -33.26
C ARG A 23 20.73 -7.66 -32.07
N LYS A 24 21.84 -8.37 -32.32
CA LYS A 24 22.61 -9.05 -31.26
C LYS A 24 23.19 -8.05 -30.26
N PRO A 25 23.98 -7.03 -30.66
CA PRO A 25 24.51 -6.06 -29.70
C PRO A 25 23.40 -5.24 -29.02
N VAL A 26 22.30 -4.92 -29.71
CA VAL A 26 21.16 -4.20 -29.10
C VAL A 26 20.50 -5.02 -28.00
N ILE A 27 20.17 -6.30 -28.28
CA ILE A 27 19.58 -7.21 -27.28
C ILE A 27 20.57 -7.43 -26.13
N LEU A 28 21.85 -7.60 -26.42
CA LEU A 28 22.87 -7.83 -25.40
C LEU A 28 23.04 -6.61 -24.49
N PHE A 29 23.08 -5.40 -25.05
CA PHE A 29 23.09 -4.15 -24.29
C PHE A 29 21.86 -4.05 -23.41
N PHE A 30 20.66 -4.31 -23.95
CA PHE A 30 19.42 -4.31 -23.19
C PHE A 30 19.49 -5.26 -21.99
N VAL A 31 19.93 -6.51 -22.20
CA VAL A 31 20.05 -7.52 -21.13
C VAL A 31 21.06 -7.09 -20.08
N PHE A 32 22.28 -6.69 -20.46
CA PHE A 32 23.30 -6.28 -19.50
C PHE A 32 22.91 -5.02 -18.73
N PHE A 33 22.29 -4.05 -19.39
CA PHE A 33 21.80 -2.84 -18.75
C PHE A 33 20.76 -3.17 -17.66
N HIS A 34 19.76 -3.99 -17.97
CA HIS A 34 18.74 -4.38 -16.98
C HIS A 34 19.34 -5.24 -15.87
N PHE A 35 20.24 -6.16 -16.19
CA PHE A 35 20.94 -6.97 -15.21
C PHE A 35 21.76 -6.08 -14.25
N TYR A 36 22.47 -5.08 -14.78
CA TYR A 36 23.20 -4.10 -13.97
C TYR A 36 22.27 -3.33 -13.02
N LEU A 37 21.13 -2.83 -13.50
CA LEU A 37 20.14 -2.15 -12.64
C LEU A 37 19.58 -3.07 -11.55
N ILE A 38 19.31 -4.33 -11.88
CA ILE A 38 18.86 -5.35 -10.92
C ILE A 38 19.94 -5.58 -9.85
N LEU A 39 21.21 -5.73 -10.24
CA LEU A 39 22.31 -5.88 -9.29
C LEU A 39 22.41 -4.68 -8.34
N LEU A 40 22.32 -3.46 -8.86
CA LEU A 40 22.33 -2.27 -8.02
C LEU A 40 21.17 -2.25 -7.02
N ILE A 41 19.98 -2.69 -7.42
CA ILE A 41 18.82 -2.81 -6.51
C ILE A 41 19.09 -3.84 -5.41
N PHE A 42 19.66 -5.01 -5.74
CA PHE A 42 20.03 -6.03 -4.76
C PHE A 42 21.15 -5.58 -3.80
N MET A 43 22.01 -4.65 -4.22
CA MET A 43 23.07 -4.09 -3.39
C MET A 43 22.61 -2.98 -2.42
N ARG A 44 21.32 -2.60 -2.41
CA ARG A 44 20.79 -1.66 -1.41
C ARG A 44 20.77 -2.33 -0.02
N PRO A 45 21.17 -1.63 1.06
CA PRO A 45 21.28 -0.17 1.19
C PRO A 45 22.70 0.42 1.02
N SER A 46 23.59 -0.18 0.21
CA SER A 46 24.93 0.39 0.03
C SER A 46 24.87 1.81 -0.59
N LEU A 47 25.61 2.76 0.00
CA LEU A 47 25.62 4.16 -0.45
C LEU A 47 26.07 4.31 -1.92
N LEU A 48 26.99 3.46 -2.36
CA LEU A 48 27.47 3.46 -3.75
C LEU A 48 26.34 3.05 -4.72
N ALA A 49 25.59 1.99 -4.39
CA ALA A 49 24.48 1.56 -5.23
C ALA A 49 23.38 2.62 -5.31
N GLU A 50 23.10 3.32 -4.20
CA GLU A 50 22.12 4.42 -4.20
C GLU A 50 22.52 5.58 -5.12
N LYS A 51 23.79 6.00 -5.08
CA LYS A 51 24.31 7.06 -5.98
C LYS A 51 24.30 6.64 -7.45
N LEU A 52 24.66 5.39 -7.74
CA LEU A 52 24.64 4.86 -9.11
C LEU A 52 23.21 4.69 -9.65
N MET A 53 22.24 4.39 -8.78
CA MET A 53 20.84 4.28 -9.16
C MET A 53 20.11 5.60 -9.34
N GLU A 54 20.63 6.69 -8.76
CA GLU A 54 20.00 8.00 -8.78
C GLU A 54 19.45 8.44 -10.15
N PRO A 55 20.24 8.43 -11.24
CA PRO A 55 19.76 8.84 -12.56
C PRO A 55 18.73 7.88 -13.16
N PHE A 56 18.69 6.63 -12.70
CA PHE A 56 17.84 5.58 -13.26
C PHE A 56 16.55 5.35 -12.47
N TYR A 57 16.34 6.00 -11.32
CA TYR A 57 15.13 5.78 -10.50
C TYR A 57 13.83 5.96 -11.28
N ARG A 58 13.73 7.00 -12.11
CA ARG A 58 12.53 7.24 -12.92
C ARG A 58 12.30 6.12 -13.93
N TYR A 59 13.39 5.64 -14.53
CA TYR A 59 13.34 4.54 -15.49
C TYR A 59 12.91 3.24 -14.81
N THR A 60 13.61 2.82 -13.74
CA THR A 60 13.29 1.58 -13.01
C THR A 60 11.90 1.59 -12.40
N PHE A 61 11.44 2.75 -11.94
CA PHE A 61 10.07 2.95 -11.49
C PHE A 61 9.07 2.78 -12.63
N PHE A 62 9.33 3.40 -13.80
CA PHE A 62 8.46 3.31 -14.98
C PHE A 62 8.28 1.88 -15.49
N ILE A 63 9.37 1.10 -15.57
CA ILE A 63 9.30 -0.29 -16.02
C ILE A 63 8.96 -1.29 -14.90
N GLY A 64 8.80 -0.82 -13.66
CA GLY A 64 8.35 -1.64 -12.53
C GLY A 64 9.34 -2.72 -12.09
N ILE A 65 10.65 -2.49 -12.24
CA ILE A 65 11.68 -3.44 -11.73
C ILE A 65 11.62 -3.51 -10.19
N GLU A 66 11.36 -2.39 -9.52
CA GLU A 66 11.27 -2.35 -8.06
C GLU A 66 9.93 -2.93 -7.58
N GLN A 67 9.88 -4.25 -7.50
CA GLN A 67 8.79 -4.97 -6.88
C GLN A 67 9.11 -5.18 -5.40
N GLY A 68 8.37 -4.49 -4.54
CA GLY A 68 8.51 -4.62 -3.08
C GLY A 68 8.09 -6.02 -2.63
N PHE A 69 9.00 -6.99 -2.68
CA PHE A 69 8.85 -8.35 -2.16
C PHE A 69 9.13 -8.43 -0.65
N ASN A 70 9.01 -7.32 0.07
CA ASN A 70 9.30 -7.22 1.50
C ASN A 70 8.43 -8.15 2.36
N VAL A 71 7.31 -8.67 1.81
CA VAL A 71 6.50 -9.69 2.46
C VAL A 71 7.22 -11.04 2.61
N PHE A 72 8.22 -11.30 1.76
CA PHE A 72 9.06 -12.50 1.79
C PHE A 72 10.46 -12.21 2.36
N ALA A 73 10.74 -10.98 2.78
CA ALA A 73 12.02 -10.66 3.39
C ALA A 73 12.16 -11.37 4.75
N PRO A 74 13.37 -11.81 5.14
CA PRO A 74 13.60 -12.45 6.44
C PRO A 74 13.14 -11.58 7.63
N SER A 75 13.14 -10.25 7.46
CA SER A 75 12.62 -9.29 8.42
C SER A 75 11.29 -8.74 7.92
N PRO A 76 10.14 -9.23 8.42
CA PRO A 76 8.84 -8.71 8.03
C PRO A 76 8.66 -7.27 8.54
N ARG A 77 7.60 -6.61 8.05
CA ARG A 77 7.24 -5.27 8.49
C ARG A 77 7.07 -5.24 10.02
N GLN A 78 7.86 -4.42 10.71
CA GLN A 78 7.85 -4.28 12.17
C GLN A 78 6.94 -3.19 12.68
N ASN A 79 6.34 -2.38 11.80
CA ASN A 79 5.53 -1.23 12.16
C ASN A 79 4.19 -1.25 11.42
N ASN A 80 3.09 -1.11 12.14
CA ASN A 80 1.78 -0.84 11.56
C ASN A 80 1.61 0.67 11.38
N ASN A 81 1.44 1.12 10.14
CA ASN A 81 1.20 2.53 9.84
C ASN A 81 -0.19 2.72 9.23
N HIS A 82 -0.87 3.79 9.65
CA HIS A 82 -2.08 4.26 8.99
C HIS A 82 -2.13 5.78 8.97
N VAL A 83 -2.93 6.31 8.04
CA VAL A 83 -3.08 7.74 7.85
C VAL A 83 -4.49 8.16 8.26
N LEU A 84 -4.58 9.23 9.06
CA LEU A 84 -5.82 9.94 9.36
C LEU A 84 -5.80 11.30 8.67
N ALA A 85 -6.97 11.78 8.28
CA ALA A 85 -7.14 13.15 7.83
C ALA A 85 -8.12 13.88 8.75
N THR A 86 -7.74 15.07 9.20
CA THR A 86 -8.66 16.01 9.83
C THR A 86 -9.03 17.07 8.82
N ILE A 87 -10.33 17.27 8.65
CA ILE A 87 -10.91 18.22 7.71
C ILE A 87 -11.53 19.33 8.54
N THR A 88 -11.10 20.56 8.31
CA THR A 88 -11.72 21.76 8.89
C THR A 88 -12.51 22.46 7.80
N TYR A 89 -13.81 22.66 8.03
CA TYR A 89 -14.72 23.30 7.10
C TYR A 89 -14.71 24.83 7.25
N GLU A 90 -15.32 25.55 6.32
CA GLU A 90 -15.40 27.03 6.36
C GLU A 90 -16.05 27.57 7.65
N ASN A 91 -17.06 26.88 8.17
CA ASN A 91 -17.73 27.25 9.42
C ASN A 91 -16.92 26.92 10.69
N GLY A 92 -15.71 26.36 10.55
CA GLY A 92 -14.85 25.95 11.66
C GLY A 92 -15.16 24.56 12.24
N ALA A 93 -16.20 23.87 11.78
CA ALA A 93 -16.45 22.49 12.16
C ALA A 93 -15.30 21.59 11.70
N THR A 94 -15.01 20.55 12.47
CA THR A 94 -13.98 19.57 12.12
C THR A 94 -14.54 18.17 12.00
N GLU A 95 -14.02 17.41 11.04
CA GLU A 95 -14.32 15.99 10.85
C GLU A 95 -13.01 15.21 10.77
N VAL A 96 -12.96 14.05 11.43
CA VAL A 96 -11.82 13.14 11.35
C VAL A 96 -12.22 11.94 10.51
N THR A 97 -11.50 11.71 9.42
CA THR A 97 -11.72 10.58 8.52
C THR A 97 -10.48 9.68 8.48
N THR A 98 -10.71 8.37 8.51
CA THR A 98 -9.63 7.37 8.39
C THR A 98 -9.47 7.00 6.92
N LEU A 99 -8.25 7.07 6.39
CA LEU A 99 -8.00 6.55 5.04
C LEU A 99 -8.20 5.02 5.01
N PRO A 100 -8.48 4.44 3.82
CA PRO A 100 -8.64 3.00 3.63
C PRO A 100 -7.58 2.16 4.34
N ARG A 101 -8.04 1.25 5.21
CA ARG A 101 -7.22 0.33 6.00
C ARG A 101 -7.58 -1.10 5.65
N MET A 102 -6.61 -1.88 5.17
CA MET A 102 -6.83 -3.24 4.68
C MET A 102 -7.37 -4.19 5.74
N GLU A 103 -6.99 -3.99 6.98
CA GLU A 103 -7.48 -4.73 8.14
C GLU A 103 -8.98 -4.51 8.42
N ARG A 104 -9.57 -3.40 7.94
CA ARG A 104 -10.99 -3.07 8.16
C ARG A 104 -11.92 -3.57 7.05
N TYR A 105 -11.37 -4.03 5.92
CA TYR A 105 -12.17 -4.53 4.81
C TYR A 105 -12.51 -6.03 4.97
N PRO A 106 -13.70 -6.47 4.53
CA PRO A 106 -14.00 -7.89 4.31
C PRO A 106 -13.02 -8.53 3.30
N GLN A 107 -12.79 -9.84 3.39
CA GLN A 107 -11.76 -10.58 2.64
C GLN A 107 -11.83 -10.35 1.12
N VAL A 108 -13.03 -10.38 0.54
CA VAL A 108 -13.21 -10.14 -0.91
C VAL A 108 -12.86 -8.71 -1.29
N GLN A 109 -13.26 -7.74 -0.47
CA GLN A 109 -12.95 -6.33 -0.72
C GLN A 109 -11.45 -6.05 -0.58
N LYS A 110 -10.73 -6.81 0.26
CA LYS A 110 -9.27 -6.68 0.36
C LYS A 110 -8.59 -6.92 -0.98
N LEU A 111 -9.00 -7.93 -1.75
CA LEU A 111 -8.37 -8.22 -3.04
C LEU A 111 -8.40 -7.02 -3.99
N PHE A 112 -9.52 -6.29 -4.04
CA PHE A 112 -9.66 -5.09 -4.86
C PHE A 112 -8.93 -3.87 -4.28
N HIS A 113 -8.84 -3.78 -2.95
CA HIS A 113 -8.24 -2.63 -2.27
C HIS A 113 -6.75 -2.77 -1.98
N GLU A 114 -6.16 -3.94 -2.20
CA GLU A 114 -4.74 -4.22 -1.95
C GLU A 114 -3.83 -3.29 -2.76
N ARG A 115 -4.26 -2.91 -3.97
CA ARG A 115 -3.58 -1.90 -4.79
C ARG A 115 -3.47 -0.54 -4.08
N TYR A 116 -4.52 -0.14 -3.36
CA TYR A 116 -4.54 1.13 -2.62
C TYR A 116 -3.73 1.06 -1.32
N ARG A 117 -3.51 -0.13 -0.74
CA ARG A 117 -2.65 -0.31 0.44
C ARG A 117 -1.26 0.25 0.19
N LYS A 118 -0.65 -0.12 -0.95
CA LYS A 118 0.70 0.32 -1.30
C LYS A 118 0.78 1.84 -1.48
N PHE A 119 -0.24 2.43 -2.09
CA PHE A 119 -0.30 3.87 -2.30
C PHE A 119 -0.57 4.65 -1.00
N LEU A 120 -1.65 4.34 -0.28
CA LEU A 120 -2.13 5.15 0.85
C LEU A 120 -1.50 4.81 2.20
N SER A 121 -1.11 3.56 2.42
CA SER A 121 -0.45 3.15 3.67
C SER A 121 1.06 3.20 3.51
N ASP A 122 1.61 2.45 2.54
CA ASP A 122 3.07 2.26 2.49
C ASP A 122 3.79 3.52 1.99
N ASN A 123 3.44 4.02 0.80
CA ASN A 123 4.16 5.14 0.20
C ASN A 123 4.01 6.43 1.00
N VAL A 124 2.79 6.74 1.47
CA VAL A 124 2.50 7.99 2.19
C VAL A 124 3.17 8.04 3.56
N THR A 125 3.20 6.91 4.28
CA THR A 125 3.78 6.90 5.63
C THR A 125 5.29 6.77 5.63
N SER A 126 5.89 6.30 4.52
CA SER A 126 7.34 6.09 4.40
C SER A 126 8.18 7.37 4.43
N GLY A 127 7.60 8.50 4.06
CA GLY A 127 8.34 9.76 3.90
C GLY A 127 9.11 9.90 2.60
N PHE A 128 9.18 8.85 1.75
CA PHE A 128 9.89 8.90 0.47
C PHE A 128 9.15 9.73 -0.60
N TYR A 129 7.83 9.88 -0.46
CA TYR A 129 6.98 10.51 -1.48
C TYR A 129 6.17 11.69 -0.91
N PRO A 130 6.82 12.73 -0.36
CA PRO A 130 6.12 13.86 0.25
C PRO A 130 5.28 14.65 -0.77
N PHE A 131 5.62 14.59 -2.05
CA PHE A 131 4.85 15.21 -3.13
C PHE A 131 3.41 14.68 -3.24
N LEU A 132 3.15 13.45 -2.78
CA LEU A 132 1.80 12.86 -2.80
C LEU A 132 0.87 13.47 -1.75
N TYR A 133 1.41 14.13 -0.71
CA TYR A 133 0.58 14.57 0.42
C TYR A 133 -0.45 15.62 0.00
N LYS A 134 -0.08 16.52 -0.91
CA LYS A 134 -0.98 17.53 -1.46
C LYS A 134 -2.14 16.88 -2.22
N ASP A 135 -1.83 15.97 -3.14
CA ASP A 135 -2.84 15.31 -3.97
C ASP A 135 -3.80 14.47 -3.13
N ILE A 136 -3.31 13.83 -2.07
CA ILE A 136 -4.13 13.07 -1.13
C ILE A 136 -5.02 13.99 -0.31
N ALA A 137 -4.49 15.11 0.18
CA ALA A 137 -5.30 16.10 0.89
C ALA A 137 -6.44 16.64 0.00
N PHE A 138 -6.15 16.90 -1.28
CA PHE A 138 -7.14 17.33 -2.27
C PHE A 138 -8.16 16.23 -2.58
N TRP A 139 -7.72 14.98 -2.71
CA TRP A 139 -8.62 13.84 -2.86
C TRP A 139 -9.56 13.68 -1.64
N VAL A 140 -9.05 13.83 -0.42
CA VAL A 140 -9.86 13.81 0.80
C VAL A 140 -10.87 14.96 0.80
N ALA A 141 -10.42 16.19 0.48
CA ALA A 141 -11.28 17.36 0.40
C ALA A 141 -12.43 17.15 -0.60
N ARG A 142 -12.13 16.73 -1.83
CA ARG A 142 -13.16 16.42 -2.85
C ARG A 142 -14.13 15.35 -2.39
N LYS A 143 -13.65 14.29 -1.75
CA LYS A 143 -14.49 13.20 -1.25
C LYS A 143 -15.46 13.64 -0.15
N HIS A 144 -15.05 14.59 0.70
CA HIS A 144 -15.85 15.12 1.81
C HIS A 144 -16.57 16.44 1.48
N ASN A 145 -16.51 16.91 0.23
CA ASN A 145 -17.26 18.08 -0.22
C ASN A 145 -18.73 17.73 -0.50
N THR A 146 -19.43 17.20 0.51
CA THR A 146 -20.86 16.85 0.43
C THR A 146 -21.76 18.05 0.67
N MET A 147 -21.30 19.03 1.45
CA MET A 147 -22.05 20.23 1.82
C MET A 147 -21.64 21.43 0.96
N LYS A 148 -22.46 21.78 -0.03
CA LYS A 148 -22.19 22.90 -0.97
C LYS A 148 -21.95 24.26 -0.29
N ASN A 149 -22.59 24.49 0.86
CA ASN A 149 -22.51 25.75 1.61
C ASN A 149 -21.43 25.75 2.71
N ASN A 150 -20.77 24.61 2.94
CA ASN A 150 -19.73 24.49 3.95
C ASN A 150 -18.61 23.58 3.41
N PRO A 151 -17.87 24.04 2.40
CA PRO A 151 -16.82 23.23 1.78
C PRO A 151 -15.64 23.02 2.75
N PRO A 152 -14.86 21.94 2.55
CA PRO A 152 -13.58 21.77 3.23
C PRO A 152 -12.63 22.93 2.96
N LYS A 153 -12.06 23.53 4.01
CA LYS A 153 -11.13 24.67 3.94
C LYS A 153 -9.69 24.27 4.24
N VAL A 154 -9.49 23.37 5.21
CA VAL A 154 -8.16 22.87 5.58
C VAL A 154 -8.20 21.36 5.73
N VAL A 155 -7.23 20.66 5.14
CA VAL A 155 -7.03 19.23 5.35
C VAL A 155 -5.65 18.99 5.94
N THR A 156 -5.63 18.35 7.11
CA THR A 156 -4.39 17.97 7.80
C THR A 156 -4.26 16.45 7.78
N LEU A 157 -3.15 15.95 7.25
CA LEU A 157 -2.84 14.52 7.24
C LEU A 157 -1.93 14.15 8.41
N PHE A 158 -2.27 13.08 9.12
CA PHE A 158 -1.51 12.52 10.23
C PHE A 158 -1.11 11.08 9.92
N SER A 159 0.15 10.74 10.14
CA SER A 159 0.64 9.36 10.15
C SER A 159 0.67 8.85 11.59
N TYR A 160 0.06 7.69 11.81
CA TYR A 160 0.12 6.97 13.06
C TYR A 160 0.92 5.69 12.86
N THR A 161 1.98 5.54 13.64
CA THR A 161 2.86 4.39 13.60
C THR A 161 2.85 3.68 14.94
N SER A 162 2.70 2.37 14.91
CA SER A 162 2.82 1.50 16.08
C SER A 162 3.74 0.33 15.75
N GLN A 163 4.57 -0.08 16.71
CA GLN A 163 5.38 -1.27 16.56
C GLN A 163 4.49 -2.52 16.61
N ILE A 164 4.66 -3.40 15.63
CA ILE A 164 4.05 -4.73 15.63
C ILE A 164 4.82 -5.55 16.67
N PRO A 165 4.14 -6.15 17.66
CA PRO A 165 4.81 -6.99 18.64
C PRO A 165 5.53 -8.16 17.94
N PRO A 166 6.71 -8.58 18.43
CA PRO A 166 7.43 -9.71 17.84
C PRO A 166 6.59 -10.99 17.91
N MET A 167 6.69 -11.83 16.88
CA MET A 167 5.99 -13.13 16.86
C MET A 167 6.55 -14.15 17.86
N GLU A 168 7.64 -13.84 18.58
CA GLU A 168 8.20 -14.71 19.63
C GLU A 168 7.21 -14.98 20.78
N ASN A 169 6.15 -14.15 20.90
CA ASN A 169 5.02 -14.35 21.81
C ASN A 169 3.71 -14.69 21.05
N GLY A 170 3.83 -15.15 19.80
CA GLY A 170 2.79 -15.12 18.76
C GLY A 170 1.59 -16.03 18.99
N VAL A 171 1.63 -16.94 19.95
CA VAL A 171 0.44 -17.43 20.64
C VAL A 171 0.90 -17.80 22.04
N ASP A 172 0.36 -17.19 23.10
CA ASP A 172 0.45 -17.83 24.41
C ASP A 172 -0.11 -19.25 24.22
N PRO A 173 0.65 -20.33 24.47
CA PRO A 173 0.14 -21.69 24.29
C PRO A 173 -1.19 -21.92 24.99
N LYS A 174 -1.47 -21.16 26.06
CA LYS A 174 -2.76 -21.16 26.76
C LYS A 174 -3.87 -20.48 25.95
N LEU A 175 -3.58 -19.38 25.25
CA LEU A 175 -4.52 -18.70 24.36
C LEU A 175 -4.81 -19.54 23.11
N MET A 176 -3.81 -20.26 22.58
CA MET A 176 -4.03 -21.19 21.48
C MET A 176 -4.91 -22.36 21.92
N LYS A 177 -4.61 -22.94 23.09
CA LYS A 177 -5.40 -24.03 23.67
C LYS A 177 -6.81 -23.60 24.03
N SER A 178 -7.03 -22.39 24.56
CA SER A 178 -8.38 -21.90 24.84
C SER A 178 -9.17 -21.63 23.56
N GLN A 179 -8.52 -21.09 22.52
CA GLN A 179 -9.15 -20.92 21.21
C GLN A 179 -9.51 -22.26 20.56
N LEU A 180 -8.64 -23.28 20.68
CA LEU A 180 -8.90 -24.62 20.17
C LEU A 180 -9.99 -25.34 20.98
N ALA A 181 -9.96 -25.27 22.31
CA ALA A 181 -10.99 -25.85 23.17
C ALA A 181 -12.37 -25.21 22.92
N ASN A 182 -12.43 -23.89 22.79
CA ASN A 182 -13.67 -23.20 22.43
C ASN A 182 -14.19 -23.62 21.04
N LEU A 183 -13.30 -23.98 20.09
CA LEU A 183 -13.71 -24.48 18.77
C LEU A 183 -14.21 -25.93 18.82
N GLU A 184 -13.64 -26.76 19.70
CA GLU A 184 -14.12 -28.13 19.97
C GLU A 184 -15.51 -28.09 20.61
N ASP A 185 -15.73 -27.26 21.63
CA ASP A 185 -17.04 -27.07 22.27
C ASP A 185 -18.10 -26.56 21.28
N ILE A 186 -17.74 -25.63 20.39
CA ILE A 186 -18.65 -25.13 19.34
C ILE A 186 -19.02 -26.22 18.34
N ASN A 187 -18.11 -27.15 18.03
CA ASN A 187 -18.39 -28.26 17.12
C ASN A 187 -19.23 -29.37 17.79
N GLU A 188 -19.01 -29.63 19.09
CA GLU A 188 -19.88 -30.55 19.85
C GLU A 188 -21.30 -30.00 20.06
N ASP A 189 -21.44 -28.69 20.31
CA ASP A 189 -22.75 -28.06 20.45
C ASP A 189 -23.49 -27.92 19.10
N LYS A 190 -22.77 -27.70 17.99
CA LYS A 190 -23.37 -27.74 16.65
C LYS A 190 -23.79 -29.14 16.22
N ALA A 191 -23.12 -30.18 16.71
CA ALA A 191 -23.57 -31.57 16.51
C ALA A 191 -24.85 -31.89 17.29
N LYS A 192 -25.17 -31.14 18.37
CA LYS A 192 -26.34 -31.37 19.22
C LYS A 192 -27.50 -30.38 19.02
N LYS A 193 -27.29 -29.24 18.34
CA LYS A 193 -28.25 -28.14 18.36
C LYS A 193 -28.44 -27.48 17.00
N ASP A 194 -29.03 -28.25 16.08
CA ASP A 194 -29.91 -27.64 15.09
C ASP A 194 -31.22 -27.21 15.80
N LYS A 195 -31.65 -25.99 15.46
CA LYS A 195 -32.90 -25.30 15.80
C LYS A 195 -32.93 -24.48 17.11
N SER A 196 -32.81 -23.17 16.88
CA SER A 196 -33.32 -22.04 17.67
C SER A 196 -32.41 -21.48 18.78
N LYS A 197 -31.51 -20.54 18.41
CA LYS A 197 -31.40 -19.18 19.00
C LYS A 197 -30.19 -18.43 18.42
N PRO A 198 -30.25 -17.08 18.32
CA PRO A 198 -29.19 -16.28 17.73
C PRO A 198 -27.95 -16.20 18.64
N HIS A 199 -26.79 -16.44 18.04
CA HIS A 199 -25.47 -16.46 18.67
C HIS A 199 -25.07 -15.04 19.12
N LYS A 200 -24.82 -14.83 20.42
CA LYS A 200 -24.12 -13.63 20.89
C LYS A 200 -22.63 -13.76 20.53
N SER A 201 -22.09 -12.71 19.94
CA SER A 201 -20.74 -12.61 19.38
C SER A 201 -19.66 -12.55 20.48
N ALA A 202 -18.70 -13.49 20.44
CA ALA A 202 -17.60 -13.67 21.40
C ALA A 202 -16.43 -12.68 21.19
N TYR A 203 -16.68 -11.38 21.25
CA TYR A 203 -15.66 -10.34 21.04
C TYR A 203 -15.15 -9.65 22.32
N ASN A 204 -15.46 -10.18 23.52
CA ASN A 204 -15.21 -9.47 24.79
C ASN A 204 -13.92 -9.87 25.58
N GLU A 205 -13.00 -10.68 25.03
CA GLU A 205 -11.87 -11.23 25.83
C GLU A 205 -10.46 -10.68 25.53
N PHE A 206 -10.32 -9.46 24.98
CA PHE A 206 -8.99 -8.83 24.76
C PHE A 206 -8.55 -7.85 25.88
N ASN A 207 -8.81 -8.16 27.15
CA ASN A 207 -8.46 -7.31 28.30
C ASN A 207 -7.27 -7.86 29.12
N ASN A 208 -6.12 -8.14 28.49
CA ASN A 208 -4.87 -8.39 29.21
C ASN A 208 -3.98 -7.14 29.10
N PRO A 209 -3.49 -6.54 30.22
CA PRO A 209 -2.79 -5.25 30.20
C PRO A 209 -1.31 -5.44 29.82
N VAL A 210 -1.05 -5.97 28.63
CA VAL A 210 0.24 -5.74 27.96
C VAL A 210 0.15 -4.32 27.43
N ASN A 211 1.01 -3.42 27.92
CA ASN A 211 1.02 -1.98 27.60
C ASN A 211 0.48 -1.72 26.19
N PRO A 212 -0.62 -0.95 26.05
CA PRO A 212 -1.22 -0.74 24.74
C PRO A 212 -0.16 -0.20 23.79
N PRO A 213 -0.16 -0.63 22.52
CA PRO A 213 0.82 -0.17 21.55
C PRO A 213 0.90 1.36 21.58
N ARG A 214 2.08 1.91 21.94
CA ARG A 214 2.29 3.35 21.96
C ARG A 214 2.30 3.84 20.52
N TRP A 215 1.16 4.40 20.09
CA TRP A 215 1.04 5.05 18.80
C TRP A 215 1.87 6.33 18.80
N LYS A 216 2.78 6.44 17.83
CA LYS A 216 3.48 7.68 17.52
C LYS A 216 2.71 8.40 16.42
N MET A 217 2.30 9.63 16.70
CA MET A 217 1.61 10.49 15.74
C MET A 217 2.62 11.46 15.11
N LYS A 218 2.55 11.62 13.78
CA LYS A 218 3.34 12.59 13.02
C LYS A 218 2.42 13.34 12.07
N VAL A 219 2.48 14.68 12.08
CA VAL A 219 1.82 15.50 11.06
C VAL A 219 2.59 15.35 9.75
N LEU A 220 1.91 14.95 8.68
CA LEU A 220 2.50 14.82 7.35
C LEU A 220 2.39 16.12 6.57
N THR A 221 1.22 16.74 6.58
CA THR A 221 0.98 18.01 5.88
C THR A 221 -0.26 18.72 6.42
N VAL A 222 -0.29 20.03 6.23
CA VAL A 222 -1.47 20.88 6.41
C VAL A 222 -1.67 21.59 5.07
N GLN A 223 -2.82 21.37 4.43
CA GLN A 223 -3.14 21.96 3.13
C GLN A 223 -4.36 22.85 3.27
N GLN A 224 -4.22 24.10 2.85
CA GLN A 224 -5.37 24.97 2.61
C GLN A 224 -5.97 24.58 1.26
N ILE A 225 -7.30 24.49 1.22
CA ILE A 225 -8.06 24.09 0.05
C ILE A 225 -8.82 25.31 -0.45
N ASP A 226 -8.56 25.71 -1.70
CA ASP A 226 -9.37 26.72 -2.35
C ASP A 226 -10.62 26.08 -2.94
N ARG A 227 -11.71 26.84 -3.05
CA ARG A 227 -12.96 26.35 -3.65
C ARG A 227 -12.78 25.82 -5.09
N LYS A 228 -11.84 26.40 -5.85
CA LYS A 228 -11.48 25.97 -7.21
C LYS A 228 -10.85 24.56 -7.26
N ASP A 229 -10.28 24.08 -6.15
CA ASP A 229 -9.62 22.77 -6.09
C ASP A 229 -10.62 21.63 -5.84
N LEU A 230 -11.88 21.99 -5.57
CA LEU A 230 -12.99 21.06 -5.28
C LEU A 230 -13.83 20.68 -6.50
N GLU A 231 -13.61 21.36 -7.63
CA GLU A 231 -14.23 21.08 -8.94
C GLU A 231 -13.42 20.02 -9.71
#